data_AF-A0A1V0ALM5-F1
#
_entry.id   AF-A0A1V0ALM5-F1
#
_cell.length_a   1.000
_cell.length_b   1.000
_cell.length_c   1.000
_cell.angle_alpha   90.00
_cell.angle_beta   90.00
_cell.angle_gamma   90.00
#
_symmetry.space_group_name_H-M   'P 1'
#
loop_
_entity.id
_entity.type
_entity.pdbx_description
1 polymer ?
#
loop_
_entity_poly.entity_id
_entity_poly.type
_entity_poly.pdbx_seq_one_letter_code
_entity_poly.pdbx_strand_id
1 'polypeptide(L)'
;MLRKVKGDPGAIDTLAAAWRGVSGDVDEFARGLSAAVRTVDNAWKGRAADQFDTYMGKYQAAAGDLKSALSNAASSLGDAASALREAHTEIAAIIRDLSTSATTYENAYYKEHPDATAEDVRPGLTKLVEQAKADAQPWVDAADAAVTKAKNDIGRFLDERGQTFHGIPEVTTQTFVPPRGKSTGWEPEPDYRPQAGTSLQGADGGLRGPEGGGGFGGYGSSGPPPAVQPTGQVKEWIEQAMAILERNGVPRSKMDPVAIATIIKHESGGNPHAINTWDSNAARGTPSKGLMQTIDPTFNAYALNGHKDIWNPVDNIIAGVRYAVSRYGSVSNVPGLRGNGYVGY
;
A
#
# COMPACT_ATOMS: atom_id res chain seq x y z
N MET A 1 26.09 -13.14 9.69
CA MET A 1 24.69 -13.58 9.83
C MET A 1 23.78 -12.84 8.85
N LEU A 2 23.82 -11.50 8.81
CA LEU A 2 23.06 -10.68 7.83
C LEU A 2 23.15 -11.12 6.36
N ARG A 3 24.33 -11.58 5.88
CA ARG A 3 24.50 -12.07 4.50
C ARG A 3 23.65 -13.32 4.15
N LYS A 4 23.06 -14.00 5.14
CA LYS A 4 22.17 -15.15 4.93
C LYS A 4 20.73 -14.73 4.61
N VAL A 5 20.30 -13.54 5.03
CA VAL A 5 18.98 -12.97 4.69
C VAL A 5 19.15 -12.09 3.45
N LYS A 6 19.17 -12.73 2.28
CA LYS A 6 19.30 -12.05 0.98
C LYS A 6 17.91 -11.72 0.44
N GLY A 7 17.59 -10.44 0.37
CA GLY A 7 16.33 -9.93 -0.15
C GLY A 7 16.26 -8.42 0.00
N ASP A 8 15.51 -7.78 -0.88
CA ASP A 8 15.21 -6.35 -0.81
C ASP A 8 13.73 -6.18 -0.48
N PRO A 9 13.37 -5.99 0.80
CA PRO A 9 11.99 -5.80 1.20
C PRO A 9 11.32 -4.62 0.50
N GLY A 10 12.08 -3.55 0.21
CA GLY A 10 11.54 -2.36 -0.47
C GLY A 10 11.18 -2.64 -1.93
N ALA A 11 12.00 -3.44 -2.63
CA ALA A 11 11.66 -3.91 -3.97
C ALA A 11 10.42 -4.83 -3.97
N ILE A 12 10.28 -5.69 -2.96
CA ILE A 12 9.11 -6.57 -2.80
C ILE A 12 7.85 -5.74 -2.51
N ASP A 13 7.93 -4.74 -1.63
CA ASP A 13 6.81 -3.82 -1.33
C ASP A 13 6.40 -3.04 -2.58
N THR A 14 7.36 -2.60 -3.39
CA THR A 14 7.11 -1.91 -4.67
C THR A 14 6.35 -2.82 -5.64
N LEU A 15 6.78 -4.08 -5.77
CA LEU A 15 6.10 -5.07 -6.60
C LEU A 15 4.68 -5.35 -6.10
N ALA A 16 4.50 -5.53 -4.79
CA ALA A 16 3.19 -5.74 -4.18
C ALA A 16 2.26 -4.54 -4.42
N ALA A 17 2.76 -3.31 -4.32
CA ALA A 17 2.00 -2.11 -4.63
C ALA A 17 1.57 -2.07 -6.11
N ALA A 18 2.47 -2.39 -7.03
CA ALA A 18 2.14 -2.47 -8.46
C ALA A 18 1.03 -3.49 -8.74
N TRP A 19 1.07 -4.66 -8.10
CA TRP A 19 0.03 -5.69 -8.26
C TRP A 19 -1.32 -5.26 -7.69
N ARG A 20 -1.35 -4.52 -6.57
CA ARG A 20 -2.58 -3.90 -6.05
C ARG A 20 -3.12 -2.83 -7.02
N GLY A 21 -2.25 -2.05 -7.65
CA GLY A 21 -2.63 -1.08 -8.68
C GLY A 21 -3.34 -1.77 -9.86
N VAL A 22 -2.70 -2.78 -10.45
CA VAL A 22 -3.28 -3.56 -11.56
C VAL A 22 -4.61 -4.21 -11.14
N SER A 23 -4.70 -4.73 -9.91
CA SER A 23 -5.95 -5.28 -9.37
C SER A 23 -7.07 -4.23 -9.32
N GLY A 24 -6.74 -2.99 -8.93
CA GLY A 24 -7.65 -1.85 -8.97
C GLY A 24 -8.11 -1.51 -10.39
N ASP A 25 -7.18 -1.43 -11.35
CA ASP A 25 -7.48 -1.12 -12.75
C ASP A 25 -8.42 -2.17 -13.36
N VAL A 26 -8.20 -3.46 -13.06
CA VAL A 26 -9.07 -4.56 -13.48
C VAL A 26 -10.48 -4.44 -12.91
N ASP A 27 -10.61 -4.04 -11.64
CA ASP A 27 -11.92 -3.80 -11.00
C ASP A 27 -12.66 -2.63 -11.65
N GLU A 28 -11.96 -1.55 -11.95
CA GLU A 28 -12.53 -0.37 -12.61
C GLU A 28 -13.03 -0.71 -14.02
N PHE A 29 -12.19 -1.38 -14.81
CA PHE A 29 -12.58 -1.86 -16.13
C PHE A 29 -13.81 -2.78 -16.06
N ALA A 30 -13.84 -3.73 -15.12
CA ALA A 30 -14.96 -4.65 -14.95
C ALA A 30 -16.26 -3.91 -14.59
N ARG A 31 -16.19 -2.90 -13.72
CA ARG A 31 -17.35 -2.06 -13.37
C ARG A 31 -17.83 -1.24 -14.57
N GLY A 32 -16.92 -0.64 -15.33
CA GLY A 32 -17.24 0.11 -16.54
C GLY A 32 -17.92 -0.77 -17.59
N LEU A 33 -17.36 -1.97 -17.81
CA LEU A 33 -17.96 -2.97 -18.69
C LEU A 33 -19.35 -3.37 -18.21
N SER A 34 -19.51 -3.61 -16.91
CA SER A 34 -20.80 -3.97 -16.30
C SER A 34 -21.85 -2.87 -16.47
N ALA A 35 -21.48 -1.61 -16.30
CA ALA A 35 -22.37 -0.48 -16.55
C ALA A 35 -22.78 -0.37 -18.04
N ALA A 36 -21.83 -0.55 -18.96
CA ALA A 36 -22.11 -0.56 -20.38
C ALA A 36 -23.06 -1.69 -20.77
N VAL A 37 -22.82 -2.91 -20.26
CA VAL A 37 -23.67 -4.08 -20.52
C VAL A 37 -25.08 -3.88 -19.97
N ARG A 38 -25.23 -3.39 -18.73
CA ARG A 38 -26.55 -3.05 -18.17
C ARG A 38 -27.31 -2.02 -19.02
N THR A 39 -26.58 -1.09 -19.64
CA THR A 39 -27.23 -0.09 -20.50
C THR A 39 -27.77 -0.72 -21.78
N VAL A 40 -27.03 -1.70 -22.33
CA VAL A 40 -27.50 -2.52 -23.46
C VAL A 40 -28.70 -3.38 -23.06
N ASP A 41 -28.63 -4.05 -21.90
CA ASP A 41 -29.70 -4.89 -21.34
C ASP A 41 -30.99 -4.09 -21.07
N ASN A 42 -30.88 -2.88 -20.53
CA ASN A 42 -32.04 -1.99 -20.34
C ASN A 42 -32.66 -1.49 -21.65
N ALA A 43 -31.86 -1.40 -22.73
CA ALA A 43 -32.29 -0.86 -24.01
C ALA A 43 -32.85 -1.93 -24.95
N TRP A 44 -32.48 -3.19 -24.76
CA TRP A 44 -32.78 -4.28 -25.67
C TRP A 44 -33.20 -5.53 -24.92
N LYS A 45 -34.35 -6.10 -25.31
CA LYS A 45 -34.90 -7.33 -24.78
C LYS A 45 -34.89 -8.44 -25.83
N GLY A 46 -35.19 -9.64 -25.38
CA GLY A 46 -35.31 -10.84 -26.21
C GLY A 46 -34.20 -11.84 -25.91
N ARG A 47 -34.44 -13.10 -26.25
CA ARG A 47 -33.57 -14.24 -25.88
C ARG A 47 -32.09 -14.03 -26.24
N ALA A 48 -31.79 -13.34 -27.34
CA ALA A 48 -30.41 -13.08 -27.75
C ALA A 48 -29.74 -11.95 -26.95
N ALA A 49 -30.49 -10.96 -26.46
CA ALA A 49 -29.98 -9.93 -25.55
C ALA A 49 -29.64 -10.55 -24.18
N ASP A 50 -30.52 -11.40 -23.64
CA ASP A 50 -30.27 -12.12 -22.38
C ASP A 50 -29.02 -13.03 -22.45
N GLN A 51 -28.82 -13.66 -23.61
CA GLN A 51 -27.63 -14.49 -23.87
C GLN A 51 -26.35 -13.66 -23.99
N PHE A 52 -26.43 -12.45 -24.52
CA PHE A 52 -25.31 -11.51 -24.55
C PHE A 52 -24.96 -11.03 -23.14
N ASP A 53 -25.93 -10.63 -22.32
CA ASP A 53 -25.68 -10.23 -20.93
C ASP A 53 -25.00 -11.38 -20.14
N THR A 54 -25.56 -12.59 -20.25
CA THR A 54 -24.98 -13.81 -19.65
C THR A 54 -23.53 -14.05 -20.11
N TYR A 55 -23.25 -13.86 -21.40
CA TYR A 55 -21.91 -14.01 -21.95
C TYR A 55 -20.94 -12.95 -21.42
N MET A 56 -21.37 -11.68 -21.37
CA MET A 56 -20.58 -10.57 -20.85
C MET A 56 -20.32 -10.71 -19.34
N GLY A 57 -21.22 -11.34 -18.59
CA GLY A 57 -20.99 -11.74 -17.20
C GLY A 57 -19.73 -12.60 -16.99
N LYS A 58 -19.31 -13.39 -18.00
CA LYS A 58 -18.07 -14.18 -17.93
C LYS A 58 -16.81 -13.31 -17.89
N TYR A 59 -16.80 -12.16 -18.55
CA TYR A 59 -15.70 -11.20 -18.48
C TYR A 59 -15.64 -10.54 -17.10
N GLN A 60 -16.78 -10.26 -16.49
CA GLN A 60 -16.85 -9.73 -15.12
C GLN A 60 -16.33 -10.75 -14.11
N ALA A 61 -16.73 -12.02 -14.23
CA ALA A 61 -16.23 -13.11 -13.40
C ALA A 61 -14.71 -13.29 -13.55
N ALA A 62 -14.21 -13.32 -14.80
CA ALA A 62 -12.78 -13.41 -15.08
C ALA A 62 -11.97 -12.25 -14.47
N ALA A 63 -12.51 -11.02 -14.55
CA ALA A 63 -11.89 -9.85 -13.97
C ALA A 63 -11.88 -9.91 -12.43
N GLY A 64 -12.98 -10.36 -11.81
CA GLY A 64 -13.07 -10.55 -10.37
C GLY A 64 -12.09 -11.60 -9.84
N ASP A 65 -11.94 -12.71 -10.56
CA ASP A 65 -10.98 -13.77 -10.21
C ASP A 65 -9.53 -13.31 -10.38
N LEU A 66 -9.21 -12.58 -11.45
CA LEU A 66 -7.89 -11.99 -11.65
C LEU A 66 -7.56 -10.94 -10.58
N LYS A 67 -8.50 -10.04 -10.27
CA LYS A 67 -8.38 -9.06 -9.19
C LYS A 67 -8.06 -9.74 -7.86
N SER A 68 -8.84 -10.77 -7.52
CA SER A 68 -8.67 -11.51 -6.27
C SER A 68 -7.29 -12.18 -6.20
N ALA A 69 -6.85 -12.81 -7.29
CA ALA A 69 -5.54 -13.42 -7.39
C ALA A 69 -4.41 -12.40 -7.20
N LEU A 70 -4.46 -11.26 -7.88
CA LEU A 70 -3.46 -10.20 -7.79
C LEU A 70 -3.40 -9.58 -6.39
N SER A 71 -4.56 -9.31 -5.78
CA SER A 71 -4.64 -8.78 -4.41
C SER A 71 -4.08 -9.75 -3.37
N ASN A 72 -4.43 -11.03 -3.49
CA ASN A 72 -3.96 -12.05 -2.56
C ASN A 72 -2.44 -12.30 -2.71
N ALA A 73 -1.94 -12.33 -3.93
CA ALA A 73 -0.51 -12.43 -4.20
C ALA A 73 0.27 -11.21 -3.67
N ALA A 74 -0.26 -9.99 -3.86
CA ALA A 74 0.34 -8.79 -3.28
C ALA A 74 0.35 -8.82 -1.74
N SER A 75 -0.66 -9.43 -1.12
CA SER A 75 -0.67 -9.67 0.33
C SER A 75 0.48 -10.60 0.74
N SER A 76 0.61 -11.76 0.09
CA SER A 76 1.69 -12.71 0.42
C SER A 76 3.09 -12.12 0.17
N LEU A 77 3.26 -11.26 -0.84
CA LEU A 77 4.50 -10.49 -1.03
C LEU A 77 4.78 -9.53 0.13
N GLY A 78 3.75 -8.83 0.62
CA GLY A 78 3.87 -7.94 1.78
C GLY A 78 4.26 -8.67 3.07
N ASP A 79 3.73 -9.88 3.27
CA ASP A 79 4.12 -10.74 4.39
C ASP A 79 5.61 -11.13 4.30
N ALA A 80 6.08 -11.50 3.11
CA ALA A 80 7.48 -11.83 2.86
C ALA A 80 8.41 -10.63 3.09
N ALA A 81 8.04 -9.44 2.60
CA ALA A 81 8.80 -8.22 2.85
C ALA A 81 8.88 -7.90 4.35
N SER A 82 7.80 -8.11 5.10
CA SER A 82 7.75 -7.86 6.54
C SER A 82 8.62 -8.82 7.33
N ALA A 83 8.57 -10.12 7.04
CA ALA A 83 9.45 -11.11 7.66
C ALA A 83 10.94 -10.82 7.38
N LEU A 84 11.29 -10.36 6.17
CA LEU A 84 12.65 -9.96 5.83
C LEU A 84 13.11 -8.72 6.63
N ARG A 85 12.24 -7.71 6.81
CA ARG A 85 12.54 -6.51 7.61
C ARG A 85 12.75 -6.84 9.09
N GLU A 86 11.90 -7.70 9.66
CA GLU A 86 12.06 -8.19 11.03
C GLU A 86 13.38 -8.96 11.17
N ALA A 87 13.67 -9.90 10.27
CA ALA A 87 14.91 -10.65 10.31
C ALA A 87 16.16 -9.76 10.19
N HIS A 88 16.14 -8.73 9.34
CA HIS A 88 17.24 -7.74 9.27
C HIS A 88 17.40 -6.98 10.58
N THR A 89 16.31 -6.52 11.18
CA THR A 89 16.31 -5.73 12.41
C THR A 89 16.85 -6.54 13.60
N GLU A 90 16.33 -7.75 13.78
CA GLU A 90 16.66 -8.61 14.92
C GLU A 90 18.07 -9.18 14.81
N ILE A 91 18.48 -9.65 13.62
CA ILE A 91 19.86 -10.12 13.42
C ILE A 91 20.85 -8.97 13.60
N ALA A 92 20.51 -7.74 13.20
CA ALA A 92 21.36 -6.58 13.47
C ALA A 92 21.45 -6.24 14.97
N ALA A 93 20.36 -6.42 15.73
CA ALA A 93 20.37 -6.28 17.19
C ALA A 93 21.29 -7.33 17.84
N ILE A 94 21.11 -8.61 17.48
CA ILE A 94 21.93 -9.73 17.97
C ILE A 94 23.43 -9.50 17.69
N ILE A 95 23.79 -8.99 16.51
CA ILE A 95 25.18 -8.67 16.19
C ILE A 95 25.74 -7.54 17.08
N ARG A 96 24.95 -6.51 17.37
CA ARG A 96 25.36 -5.42 18.27
C ARG A 96 25.54 -5.91 19.71
N ASP A 97 24.62 -6.75 20.18
CA ASP A 97 24.67 -7.34 21.51
C ASP A 97 25.85 -8.30 21.66
N LEU A 98 26.14 -9.09 20.62
CA LEU A 98 27.35 -9.92 20.54
C LEU A 98 28.62 -9.07 20.65
N SER A 99 28.71 -7.98 19.87
CA SER A 99 29.88 -7.07 19.92
C SER A 99 30.08 -6.48 21.32
N THR A 100 28.99 -6.08 21.97
CA THR A 100 29.00 -5.50 23.31
C THR A 100 29.40 -6.54 24.36
N SER A 101 28.82 -7.75 24.26
CA SER A 101 29.10 -8.87 25.17
C SER A 101 30.54 -9.38 25.03
N ALA A 102 31.04 -9.47 23.80
CA ALA A 102 32.42 -9.85 23.51
C ALA A 102 33.42 -8.84 24.11
N THR A 103 33.19 -7.55 23.89
CA THR A 103 34.03 -6.47 24.45
C THR A 103 34.02 -6.50 25.97
N THR A 104 32.84 -6.67 26.57
CA THR A 104 32.69 -6.72 28.03
C THR A 104 33.39 -7.95 28.62
N TYR A 105 33.22 -9.12 27.99
CA TYR A 105 33.86 -10.35 28.40
C TYR A 105 35.39 -10.26 28.32
N GLU A 106 35.92 -9.77 27.19
CA GLU A 106 37.35 -9.63 26.97
C GLU A 106 38.00 -8.68 27.98
N ASN A 107 37.40 -7.52 28.23
CA ASN A 107 37.88 -6.55 29.22
C ASN A 107 37.88 -7.11 30.65
N ALA A 108 36.84 -7.85 31.02
CA ALA A 108 36.78 -8.50 32.33
C ALA A 108 37.84 -9.60 32.46
N TYR A 109 38.02 -10.41 31.41
CA TYR A 109 38.99 -11.51 31.40
C TYR A 109 40.42 -11.00 31.58
N TYR A 110 40.86 -10.00 30.81
CA TYR A 110 42.22 -9.45 30.97
C TYR A 110 42.44 -8.73 32.30
N LYS A 111 41.37 -8.20 32.92
CA LYS A 111 41.46 -7.60 34.26
C LYS A 111 41.72 -8.64 35.35
N GLU A 112 41.10 -9.82 35.23
CA GLU A 112 41.28 -10.94 36.16
C GLU A 112 42.53 -11.77 35.84
N HIS A 113 42.99 -11.74 34.58
CA HIS A 113 44.14 -12.47 34.07
C HIS A 113 45.08 -11.54 33.27
N PRO A 114 45.93 -10.74 33.95
CA PRO A 114 46.76 -9.72 33.29
C PRO A 114 47.77 -10.27 32.28
N ASP A 115 48.22 -11.50 32.47
CA ASP A 115 49.22 -12.17 31.61
C ASP A 115 48.57 -13.06 30.53
N ALA A 116 47.23 -13.07 30.44
CA ALA A 116 46.53 -13.89 29.46
C ALA A 116 46.81 -13.45 28.02
N THR A 117 46.81 -14.41 27.11
CA THR A 117 46.94 -14.20 25.67
C THR A 117 45.58 -14.20 24.98
N ALA A 118 45.53 -13.77 23.72
CA ALA A 118 44.32 -13.83 22.92
C ALA A 118 43.80 -15.27 22.69
N GLU A 119 44.67 -16.29 22.79
CA GLU A 119 44.23 -17.69 22.69
C GLU A 119 43.45 -18.14 23.94
N ASP A 120 43.79 -17.60 25.11
CA ASP A 120 43.13 -17.94 26.37
C ASP A 120 41.69 -17.40 26.43
N VAL A 121 41.43 -16.26 25.79
CA VAL A 121 40.09 -15.62 25.72
C VAL A 121 39.20 -16.26 24.64
N ARG A 122 39.79 -16.86 23.60
CA ARG A 122 39.09 -17.38 22.41
C ARG A 122 37.95 -18.37 22.73
N PRO A 123 38.07 -19.32 23.69
CA PRO A 123 36.97 -20.23 24.00
C PRO A 123 35.70 -19.53 24.49
N GLY A 124 35.83 -18.46 25.30
CA GLY A 124 34.67 -17.71 25.80
C GLY A 124 34.00 -16.89 24.71
N LEU A 125 34.80 -16.21 23.88
CA LEU A 125 34.30 -15.50 22.70
C LEU A 125 33.59 -16.46 21.72
N THR A 126 34.13 -17.68 21.54
CA THR A 126 33.51 -18.70 20.70
C THR A 126 32.12 -19.08 21.21
N LYS A 127 31.93 -19.24 22.53
CA LYS A 127 30.62 -19.51 23.12
C LYS A 127 29.61 -18.38 22.86
N LEU A 128 30.03 -17.12 23.00
CA LEU A 128 29.18 -15.97 22.70
C LEU A 128 28.75 -15.94 21.23
N VAL A 129 29.67 -16.24 20.31
CA VAL A 129 29.37 -16.33 18.88
C VAL A 129 28.37 -17.45 18.57
N GLU A 130 28.53 -18.64 19.17
CA GLU A 130 27.60 -19.76 18.96
C GLU A 130 26.21 -19.46 19.53
N GLN A 131 26.11 -18.79 20.68
CA GLN A 131 24.82 -18.33 21.21
C GLN A 131 24.15 -17.34 20.25
N ALA A 132 24.88 -16.32 19.80
CA ALA A 132 24.35 -15.34 18.86
C ALA A 132 23.90 -15.97 17.52
N LYS A 133 24.59 -17.03 17.06
CA LYS A 133 24.12 -17.81 15.90
C LYS A 133 22.81 -18.52 16.17
N ALA A 134 22.67 -19.16 17.33
CA ALA A 134 21.45 -19.85 17.73
C ALA A 134 20.27 -18.86 17.83
N ASP A 135 20.50 -17.68 18.42
CA ASP A 135 19.47 -16.64 18.56
C ASP A 135 19.06 -16.03 17.20
N ALA A 136 19.99 -15.96 16.25
CA ALA A 136 19.72 -15.43 14.90
C ALA A 136 18.99 -16.43 14.00
N GLN A 137 19.06 -17.73 14.28
CA GLN A 137 18.57 -18.78 13.39
C GLN A 137 17.04 -18.74 13.18
N PRO A 138 16.19 -18.57 14.21
CA PRO A 138 14.74 -18.48 14.03
C PRO A 138 14.30 -17.37 13.07
N TRP A 139 15.00 -16.24 13.08
CA TRP A 139 14.73 -15.11 12.20
C TRP A 139 15.08 -15.39 10.74
N VAL A 140 16.16 -16.14 10.50
CA VAL A 140 16.53 -16.63 9.16
C VAL A 140 15.46 -17.59 8.65
N ASP A 141 15.03 -18.53 9.49
CA ASP A 141 14.03 -19.54 9.13
C ASP A 141 12.66 -18.92 8.85
N ALA A 142 12.25 -17.93 9.65
CA ALA A 142 11.00 -17.19 9.45
C ALA A 142 10.98 -16.44 8.11
N ALA A 143 12.09 -15.75 7.77
CA ALA A 143 12.22 -15.06 6.50
C ALA A 143 12.17 -16.04 5.30
N ASP A 144 12.87 -17.16 5.38
CA ASP A 144 12.88 -18.19 4.34
C ASP A 144 11.48 -18.81 4.13
N ALA A 145 10.79 -19.13 5.23
CA ALA A 145 9.43 -19.65 5.21
C ALA A 145 8.46 -18.65 4.55
N ALA A 146 8.56 -17.36 4.90
CA ALA A 146 7.69 -16.33 4.34
C ALA A 146 7.91 -16.12 2.83
N VAL A 147 9.17 -16.07 2.37
CA VAL A 147 9.50 -15.96 0.94
C VAL A 147 9.01 -17.19 0.17
N THR A 148 9.24 -18.38 0.72
CA THR A 148 8.78 -19.64 0.12
C THR A 148 7.26 -19.70 0.02
N LYS A 149 6.56 -19.30 1.09
CA LYS A 149 5.11 -19.19 1.10
C LYS A 149 4.63 -18.22 0.03
N ALA A 150 5.22 -17.03 -0.08
CA ALA A 150 4.83 -16.04 -1.07
C ALA A 150 4.98 -16.56 -2.50
N LYS A 151 6.10 -17.23 -2.81
CA LYS A 151 6.32 -17.86 -4.11
C LYS A 151 5.23 -18.89 -4.44
N ASN A 152 4.90 -19.77 -3.50
CA ASN A 152 3.91 -20.82 -3.69
C ASN A 152 2.50 -20.25 -3.82
N ASP A 153 2.17 -19.26 -2.98
CA ASP A 153 0.89 -18.55 -3.02
C ASP A 153 0.68 -17.84 -4.35
N ILE A 154 1.70 -17.15 -4.88
CA ILE A 154 1.60 -16.49 -6.19
C ILE A 154 1.25 -17.50 -7.28
N GLY A 155 1.97 -18.62 -7.36
CA GLY A 155 1.69 -19.67 -8.34
C GLY A 155 0.26 -20.18 -8.19
N ARG A 156 -0.12 -20.56 -6.96
CA ARG A 156 -1.46 -21.06 -6.64
C ARG A 156 -2.56 -20.08 -7.01
N PHE A 157 -2.46 -18.82 -6.60
CA PHE A 157 -3.46 -17.80 -6.88
C PHE A 157 -3.60 -17.51 -8.38
N LEU A 158 -2.52 -17.64 -9.16
CA LEU A 158 -2.58 -17.40 -10.60
C LEU A 158 -3.04 -18.62 -11.39
N ASP A 159 -2.70 -19.83 -10.96
CA ASP A 159 -3.01 -21.04 -11.72
C ASP A 159 -4.40 -21.60 -11.39
N GLU A 160 -4.82 -21.52 -10.12
CA GLU A 160 -6.09 -22.08 -9.64
C GLU A 160 -7.26 -21.08 -9.71
N ARG A 161 -7.16 -20.07 -10.58
CA ARG A 161 -8.27 -19.12 -10.81
C ARG A 161 -9.46 -19.85 -11.42
N GLY A 162 -10.67 -19.47 -11.02
CA GLY A 162 -11.92 -20.02 -11.55
C GLY A 162 -12.12 -19.71 -13.03
N GLN A 163 -12.69 -18.55 -13.33
CA GLN A 163 -12.85 -18.06 -14.69
C GLN A 163 -11.61 -17.26 -15.11
N THR A 164 -11.10 -17.51 -16.31
CA THR A 164 -10.05 -16.70 -16.93
C THR A 164 -10.56 -16.08 -18.23
N PHE A 165 -9.95 -14.97 -18.65
CA PHE A 165 -10.28 -14.34 -19.95
C PHE A 165 -10.02 -15.30 -21.11
N HIS A 166 -8.95 -16.09 -21.05
CA HIS A 166 -8.64 -17.12 -22.04
C HIS A 166 -9.70 -18.23 -22.08
N GLY A 167 -10.32 -18.54 -20.93
CA GLY A 167 -11.39 -19.53 -20.83
C GLY A 167 -12.76 -19.05 -21.32
N ILE A 168 -12.88 -17.80 -21.80
CA ILE A 168 -14.14 -17.29 -22.35
C ILE A 168 -14.26 -17.75 -23.81
N PRO A 169 -15.35 -18.43 -24.21
CA PRO A 169 -15.53 -18.86 -25.59
C PRO A 169 -15.54 -17.70 -26.60
N GLU A 170 -15.06 -17.94 -27.82
CA GLU A 170 -15.03 -16.95 -28.90
C GLU A 170 -16.41 -16.34 -29.18
N VAL A 171 -16.49 -15.01 -29.22
CA VAL A 171 -17.75 -14.27 -29.36
C VAL A 171 -18.50 -14.63 -30.64
N THR A 172 -17.77 -14.89 -31.74
CA THR A 172 -18.34 -15.21 -33.05
C THR A 172 -19.02 -16.58 -33.11
N THR A 173 -18.83 -17.41 -32.09
CA THR A 173 -19.46 -18.73 -31.97
C THR A 173 -20.76 -18.69 -31.16
N GLN A 174 -21.09 -17.54 -30.58
CA GLN A 174 -22.23 -17.41 -29.67
C GLN A 174 -23.54 -17.17 -30.43
N THR A 175 -24.63 -17.69 -29.87
CA THR A 175 -25.97 -17.67 -30.49
C THR A 175 -26.58 -16.27 -30.63
N PHE A 176 -26.11 -15.29 -29.86
CA PHE A 176 -26.50 -13.89 -30.00
C PHE A 176 -25.79 -13.17 -31.15
N VAL A 177 -24.81 -13.81 -31.81
CA VAL A 177 -24.17 -13.34 -33.04
C VAL A 177 -24.76 -14.12 -34.22
N PRO A 178 -25.76 -13.59 -34.94
CA PRO A 178 -26.40 -14.31 -36.02
C PRO A 178 -25.47 -14.45 -37.25
N PRO A 179 -25.66 -15.49 -38.07
CA PRO A 179 -25.06 -15.58 -39.39
C PRO A 179 -25.40 -14.36 -40.24
N ARG A 180 -24.49 -13.96 -41.14
CA ARG A 180 -24.73 -12.84 -42.08
C ARG A 180 -26.10 -12.99 -42.76
N GLY A 181 -26.92 -11.93 -42.65
CA GLY A 181 -28.25 -11.86 -43.25
C GLY A 181 -29.40 -12.41 -42.40
N LYS A 182 -29.17 -12.85 -41.15
CA LYS A 182 -30.23 -13.22 -40.21
C LYS A 182 -30.38 -12.18 -39.09
N SER A 183 -31.63 -11.91 -38.69
CA SER A 183 -31.93 -11.05 -37.54
C SER A 183 -31.44 -11.68 -36.23
N THR A 184 -30.92 -10.85 -35.33
CA THR A 184 -30.44 -11.24 -34.00
C THR A 184 -31.58 -11.58 -33.05
N GLY A 185 -32.83 -11.18 -33.34
CA GLY A 185 -33.96 -11.30 -32.40
C GLY A 185 -33.86 -10.32 -31.21
N TRP A 186 -33.10 -9.23 -31.37
CA TRP A 186 -33.04 -8.14 -30.41
C TRP A 186 -34.22 -7.20 -30.63
N GLU A 187 -35.00 -6.98 -29.59
CA GLU A 187 -36.18 -6.12 -29.63
C GLU A 187 -35.91 -4.87 -28.78
N PRO A 188 -36.10 -3.66 -29.32
CA PRO A 188 -35.87 -2.43 -28.55
C PRO A 188 -36.91 -2.31 -27.44
N GLU A 189 -36.47 -1.87 -26.26
CA GLU A 189 -37.40 -1.61 -25.15
C GLU A 189 -38.21 -0.33 -25.40
N PRO A 190 -39.55 -0.39 -25.52
CA PRO A 190 -40.37 0.75 -25.98
C PRO A 190 -40.28 1.98 -25.10
N ASP A 191 -40.07 1.79 -23.79
CA ASP A 191 -40.02 2.86 -22.79
C ASP A 191 -38.58 3.29 -22.44
N TYR A 192 -37.57 2.67 -23.06
CA TYR A 192 -36.18 3.04 -22.80
C TYR A 192 -35.86 4.42 -23.37
N ARG A 193 -35.41 5.33 -22.51
CA ARG A 193 -34.91 6.65 -22.88
C ARG A 193 -33.39 6.66 -22.68
N PRO A 194 -32.59 6.91 -23.73
CA PRO A 194 -31.14 6.94 -23.59
C PRO A 194 -30.72 8.04 -22.60
N GLN A 195 -30.13 7.67 -21.48
CA GLN A 195 -29.27 8.58 -20.73
C GLN A 195 -27.89 8.48 -21.38
N ALA A 196 -27.30 9.64 -21.76
CA ALA A 196 -25.99 9.84 -22.39
C ALA A 196 -25.25 8.58 -22.92
N GLY A 197 -25.02 8.51 -24.23
CA GLY A 197 -24.65 7.32 -24.99
C GLY A 197 -23.65 6.33 -24.35
N THR A 198 -23.87 5.04 -24.62
CA THR A 198 -22.96 3.95 -24.29
C THR A 198 -21.67 4.06 -25.10
N SER A 199 -20.65 4.61 -24.48
CA SER A 199 -19.32 4.63 -25.06
C SER A 199 -18.35 3.94 -24.10
N LEU A 200 -17.70 2.88 -24.57
CA LEU A 200 -16.40 2.44 -24.05
C LEU A 200 -15.29 3.49 -24.31
N GLN A 201 -15.62 4.53 -25.09
CA GLN A 201 -14.86 5.76 -25.38
C GLN A 201 -14.70 6.70 -24.18
N GLY A 202 -14.80 6.19 -22.95
CA GLY A 202 -14.23 6.85 -21.77
C GLY A 202 -12.75 6.50 -21.54
N ALA A 203 -12.18 5.58 -22.32
CA ALA A 203 -10.87 4.98 -22.06
C ALA A 203 -9.71 5.48 -22.96
N ASP A 204 -9.89 6.53 -23.78
CA ASP A 204 -8.75 7.20 -24.42
C ASP A 204 -9.03 8.69 -24.64
N GLY A 205 -8.57 9.50 -23.70
CA GLY A 205 -8.60 10.96 -23.73
C GLY A 205 -7.26 11.49 -23.27
N GLY A 206 -6.40 11.82 -24.24
CA GLY A 206 -5.10 12.39 -24.00
C GLY A 206 -5.13 13.64 -23.11
N LEU A 207 -4.12 13.72 -22.25
CA LEU A 207 -3.59 14.87 -21.55
C LEU A 207 -3.92 16.24 -22.20
N ARG A 208 -4.91 16.97 -21.65
CA ARG A 208 -4.89 18.42 -21.38
C ARG A 208 -6.22 18.85 -20.76
N GLY A 209 -6.15 19.47 -19.57
CA GLY A 209 -7.30 20.00 -18.81
C GLY A 209 -7.97 21.22 -19.45
N PRO A 210 -8.96 21.86 -18.77
CA PRO A 210 -8.94 22.13 -17.32
C PRO A 210 -10.22 21.72 -16.55
N GLU A 211 -9.99 21.50 -15.25
CA GLU A 211 -10.94 21.65 -14.13
C GLU A 211 -12.24 20.80 -14.09
N GLY A 212 -12.25 19.80 -13.20
CA GLY A 212 -13.48 19.20 -12.68
C GLY A 212 -13.33 17.73 -12.27
N GLY A 213 -13.09 17.48 -10.98
CA GLY A 213 -12.69 16.18 -10.43
C GLY A 213 -13.61 14.98 -10.75
N GLY A 214 -12.96 13.85 -11.03
CA GLY A 214 -13.51 12.50 -11.08
C GLY A 214 -12.34 11.52 -10.98
N GLY A 215 -11.97 11.16 -9.75
CA GLY A 215 -10.72 10.47 -9.42
C GLY A 215 -10.64 9.03 -9.93
N PHE A 216 -9.47 8.70 -10.47
CA PHE A 216 -9.02 7.33 -10.70
C PHE A 216 -8.96 6.55 -9.38
N GLY A 217 -9.45 5.30 -9.43
CA GLY A 217 -9.55 4.27 -8.40
C GLY A 217 -9.24 4.59 -6.94
N GLY A 218 -10.23 4.53 -6.03
CA GLY A 218 -10.04 4.22 -4.59
C GLY A 218 -9.13 5.12 -3.73
N TYR A 219 -8.41 6.07 -4.33
CA TYR A 219 -7.42 6.95 -3.73
C TYR A 219 -7.97 8.37 -3.60
N GLY A 220 -9.28 8.59 -3.61
CA GLY A 220 -9.87 9.93 -3.53
C GLY A 220 -9.41 10.90 -4.64
N SER A 221 -9.64 12.19 -4.41
CA SER A 221 -9.25 13.29 -5.30
C SER A 221 -7.75 13.44 -5.56
N SER A 222 -6.89 12.95 -4.66
CA SER A 222 -5.44 13.11 -4.77
C SER A 222 -4.76 12.05 -5.65
N GLY A 223 -5.47 10.99 -6.03
CA GLY A 223 -4.91 9.87 -6.79
C GLY A 223 -3.85 9.06 -6.04
N PRO A 224 -3.25 8.04 -6.70
CA PRO A 224 -2.19 7.19 -6.12
C PRO A 224 -0.89 7.98 -5.85
N PRO A 225 0.01 7.44 -5.00
CA PRO A 225 1.31 8.06 -4.77
C PRO A 225 2.15 8.10 -6.06
N PRO A 226 3.00 9.12 -6.24
CA PRO A 226 3.98 9.15 -7.30
C PRO A 226 4.87 7.90 -7.31
N ALA A 227 5.27 7.44 -8.50
CA ALA A 227 6.15 6.29 -8.63
C ALA A 227 7.56 6.52 -8.01
N VAL A 228 7.97 7.78 -7.87
CA VAL A 228 9.25 8.16 -7.27
C VAL A 228 9.04 8.54 -5.81
N GLN A 229 9.66 7.78 -4.90
CA GLN A 229 9.66 8.09 -3.47
C GLN A 229 10.45 9.37 -3.17
N PRO A 230 9.92 10.27 -2.33
CA PRO A 230 10.67 11.43 -1.84
C PRO A 230 11.95 11.00 -1.12
N THR A 231 13.09 11.58 -1.51
CA THR A 231 14.37 11.37 -0.85
C THR A 231 14.53 12.37 0.30
N GLY A 232 14.91 11.91 1.49
CA GLY A 232 15.15 12.77 2.66
C GLY A 232 14.94 12.03 3.98
N GLN A 233 15.25 12.70 5.09
CA GLN A 233 15.00 12.15 6.43
C GLN A 233 13.75 12.79 7.04
N VAL A 234 12.95 11.99 7.76
CA VAL A 234 11.74 12.46 8.48
C VAL A 234 12.02 13.72 9.32
N LYS A 235 13.17 13.77 9.98
CA LYS A 235 13.60 14.92 10.78
C LYS A 235 13.70 16.21 9.95
N GLU A 236 14.27 16.15 8.76
CA GLU A 236 14.45 17.31 7.87
C GLU A 236 13.09 17.83 7.37
N TRP A 237 12.19 16.92 7.00
CA TRP A 237 10.84 17.29 6.59
C TRP A 237 10.01 17.92 7.73
N ILE A 238 10.16 17.41 8.96
CA ILE A 238 9.54 18.02 10.14
C ILE A 238 10.08 19.44 10.35
N GLU A 239 11.40 19.62 10.36
CA GLU A 239 12.02 20.94 10.57
C GLU A 239 11.58 21.95 9.49
N GLN A 240 11.54 21.53 8.22
CA GLN A 240 11.08 22.35 7.11
C GLN A 240 9.59 22.71 7.23
N ALA A 241 8.72 21.74 7.52
CA ALA A 241 7.29 21.96 7.68
C ALA A 241 7.01 22.94 8.83
N MET A 242 7.69 22.78 9.97
CA MET A 242 7.53 23.68 11.10
C MET A 242 7.99 25.11 10.81
N ALA A 243 9.09 25.27 10.07
CA ALA A 243 9.58 26.60 9.68
C ALA A 243 8.56 27.31 8.77
N ILE A 244 7.92 26.56 7.85
CA ILE A 244 6.83 27.09 7.00
C ILE A 244 5.61 27.45 7.84
N LEU A 245 5.18 26.57 8.76
CA LEU A 245 4.03 26.79 9.64
C LEU A 245 4.21 28.00 10.55
N GLU A 246 5.42 28.19 11.10
CA GLU A 246 5.76 29.34 11.96
C GLU A 246 5.67 30.66 11.18
N ARG A 247 6.21 30.71 9.96
CA ARG A 247 6.07 31.87 9.06
C ARG A 247 4.61 32.16 8.68
N ASN A 248 3.75 31.15 8.73
CA ASN A 248 2.32 31.25 8.46
C ASN A 248 1.47 31.38 9.75
N GLY A 249 2.10 31.74 10.88
CA GLY A 249 1.40 32.15 12.10
C GLY A 249 1.01 31.01 13.05
N VAL A 250 1.48 29.77 12.84
CA VAL A 250 1.30 28.69 13.82
C VAL A 250 2.39 28.81 14.88
N PRO A 251 2.06 29.01 16.18
CA PRO A 251 3.07 29.19 17.21
C PRO A 251 3.91 27.93 17.42
N ARG A 252 5.22 28.08 17.58
CA ARG A 252 6.14 26.95 17.81
C ARG A 252 5.79 26.12 19.06
N SER A 253 5.19 26.74 20.08
CA SER A 253 4.68 26.07 21.29
C SER A 253 3.55 25.06 21.02
N LYS A 254 2.97 25.08 19.81
CA LYS A 254 1.89 24.19 19.37
C LYS A 254 2.37 23.02 18.51
N MET A 255 3.66 23.03 18.15
CA MET A 255 4.27 22.10 17.21
C MET A 255 5.50 21.50 17.90
N ASP A 256 5.32 20.47 18.72
CA ASP A 256 6.45 19.75 19.32
C ASP A 256 7.03 18.78 18.27
N PRO A 257 8.31 18.93 17.87
CA PRO A 257 8.91 18.08 16.84
C PRO A 257 8.99 16.60 17.26
N VAL A 258 9.12 16.30 18.56
CA VAL A 258 9.14 14.93 19.06
C VAL A 258 7.75 14.31 18.98
N ALA A 259 6.71 15.08 19.29
CA ALA A 259 5.32 14.64 19.13
C ALA A 259 4.98 14.37 17.66
N ILE A 260 5.39 15.25 16.74
CA ILE A 260 5.20 15.06 15.29
C ILE A 260 5.92 13.79 14.82
N ALA A 261 7.20 13.62 15.19
CA ALA A 261 7.97 12.43 14.83
C ALA A 261 7.35 11.14 15.39
N THR A 262 6.79 11.20 16.59
CA THR A 262 6.11 10.06 17.22
C THR A 262 4.84 9.69 16.46
N ILE A 263 4.01 10.67 16.07
CA ILE A 263 2.83 10.42 15.23
C ILE A 263 3.25 9.78 13.92
N ILE A 264 4.22 10.36 13.20
CA ILE A 264 4.69 9.85 11.91
C ILE A 264 5.19 8.40 12.03
N LYS A 265 5.94 8.09 13.09
CA LYS A 265 6.42 6.74 13.35
C LYS A 265 5.27 5.74 13.51
N HIS A 266 4.20 6.11 14.21
CA HIS A 266 3.04 5.22 14.42
C HIS A 266 2.14 5.13 13.20
N GLU A 267 1.92 6.25 12.51
CA GLU A 267 0.97 6.36 11.41
C GLU A 267 1.50 5.80 10.09
N SER A 268 2.78 6.03 9.78
CA SER A 268 3.37 5.69 8.48
C SER A 268 4.70 4.95 8.57
N GLY A 269 5.26 4.76 9.78
CA GLY A 269 6.63 4.28 9.93
C GLY A 269 7.69 5.21 9.33
N GLY A 270 7.31 6.44 8.96
CA GLY A 270 8.18 7.37 8.22
C GLY A 270 8.11 7.26 6.69
N ASN A 271 7.18 6.50 6.12
CA ASN A 271 6.99 6.36 4.68
C ASN A 271 6.06 7.47 4.12
N PRO A 272 6.55 8.40 3.26
CA PRO A 272 5.74 9.46 2.66
C PRO A 272 4.61 8.97 1.75
N HIS A 273 4.71 7.73 1.26
CA HIS A 273 3.70 7.09 0.41
C HIS A 273 2.88 6.04 1.18
N ALA A 274 2.86 6.08 2.51
CA ALA A 274 2.01 5.20 3.32
C ALA A 274 0.52 5.42 3.01
N ILE A 275 -0.25 4.34 2.92
CA ILE A 275 -1.69 4.35 2.66
C ILE A 275 -2.38 3.36 3.60
N ASN A 276 -3.39 3.82 4.32
CA ASN A 276 -4.30 2.95 5.06
C ASN A 276 -5.49 2.57 4.16
N THR A 277 -5.62 1.29 3.81
CA THR A 277 -6.68 0.77 2.94
C THR A 277 -7.71 -0.11 3.65
N TRP A 278 -7.65 -0.23 4.98
CA TRP A 278 -8.46 -1.20 5.72
C TRP A 278 -9.53 -0.55 6.62
N ASP A 279 -9.47 0.77 6.80
CA ASP A 279 -10.38 1.50 7.67
C ASP A 279 -11.69 1.95 6.96
N SER A 280 -12.58 2.57 7.73
CA SER A 280 -13.87 3.07 7.20
C SER A 280 -13.71 4.19 6.16
N ASN A 281 -12.58 4.90 6.17
CA ASN A 281 -12.31 5.96 5.20
C ASN A 281 -11.87 5.38 3.86
N ALA A 282 -11.07 4.31 3.87
CA ALA A 282 -10.73 3.53 2.69
C ALA A 282 -11.98 2.88 2.07
N ALA A 283 -12.87 2.32 2.88
CA ALA A 283 -14.17 1.80 2.40
C ALA A 283 -15.05 2.89 1.75
N ARG A 284 -14.90 4.15 2.17
CA ARG A 284 -15.57 5.32 1.60
C ARG A 284 -14.82 5.95 0.43
N GLY A 285 -13.71 5.35 -0.03
CA GLY A 285 -12.93 5.81 -1.17
C GLY A 285 -12.02 7.01 -0.89
N THR A 286 -11.79 7.34 0.38
CA THR A 286 -10.88 8.42 0.81
C THR A 286 -9.89 7.90 1.86
N PRO A 287 -8.99 6.96 1.50
CA PRO A 287 -8.05 6.38 2.45
C PRO A 287 -7.12 7.44 3.04
N SER A 288 -6.61 7.18 4.25
CA SER A 288 -5.59 7.99 4.90
C SER A 288 -4.22 7.79 4.23
N LYS A 289 -3.46 8.89 4.06
CA LYS A 289 -2.25 8.91 3.23
C LYS A 289 -1.12 9.76 3.81
N GLY A 290 0.09 9.38 3.45
CA GLY A 290 1.32 10.11 3.74
C GLY A 290 1.75 10.03 5.20
N LEU A 291 2.74 10.86 5.55
CA LEU A 291 3.46 10.75 6.83
C LEU A 291 2.56 10.84 8.07
N MET A 292 1.56 11.72 8.04
CA MET A 292 0.61 11.95 9.13
C MET A 292 -0.76 11.30 8.87
N GLN A 293 -0.87 10.44 7.85
CA GLN A 293 -2.09 9.69 7.52
C GLN A 293 -3.35 10.58 7.43
N THR A 294 -3.30 11.63 6.62
CA THR A 294 -4.46 12.49 6.35
C THR A 294 -5.32 11.92 5.22
N ILE A 295 -6.65 12.00 5.34
CA ILE A 295 -7.59 11.79 4.23
C ILE A 295 -7.74 13.06 3.38
N ASP A 296 -8.15 12.92 2.12
CA ASP A 296 -8.26 14.06 1.18
C ASP A 296 -9.09 15.24 1.69
N PRO A 297 -10.29 15.05 2.30
CA PRO A 297 -11.05 16.17 2.83
C PRO A 297 -10.27 16.95 3.92
N THR A 298 -9.58 16.22 4.81
CA THR A 298 -8.78 16.82 5.88
C THR A 298 -7.56 17.53 5.30
N PHE A 299 -6.83 16.88 4.39
CA PHE A 299 -5.68 17.51 3.74
C PHE A 299 -6.08 18.80 3.03
N ASN A 300 -7.16 18.78 2.24
CA ASN A 300 -7.63 19.94 1.50
C ASN A 300 -8.06 21.11 2.40
N ALA A 301 -8.71 20.82 3.53
CA ALA A 301 -9.13 21.84 4.51
C ALA A 301 -7.95 22.47 5.27
N TYR A 302 -6.89 21.70 5.53
CA TYR A 302 -5.77 22.11 6.38
C TYR A 302 -4.46 22.36 5.63
N ALA A 303 -4.42 22.15 4.32
CA ALA A 303 -3.30 22.53 3.46
C ALA A 303 -3.09 24.05 3.44
N LEU A 304 -1.82 24.50 3.46
CA LEU A 304 -1.47 25.91 3.25
C LEU A 304 -1.53 26.26 1.75
N ASN A 305 -1.62 27.56 1.45
CA ASN A 305 -1.55 28.00 0.06
C ASN A 305 -0.14 27.68 -0.50
N GLY A 306 -0.08 27.12 -1.71
CA GLY A 306 1.16 26.61 -2.31
C GLY A 306 1.64 25.24 -1.80
N HIS A 307 0.94 24.62 -0.85
CA HIS A 307 1.26 23.32 -0.26
C HIS A 307 0.08 22.34 -0.45
N LYS A 308 -0.11 21.86 -1.69
CA LYS A 308 -1.31 21.14 -2.13
C LYS A 308 -1.05 19.70 -2.57
N ASP A 309 0.15 19.17 -2.33
CA ASP A 309 0.49 17.79 -2.68
C ASP A 309 0.46 16.89 -1.44
N ILE A 310 -0.53 15.99 -1.34
CA ILE A 310 -0.68 15.08 -0.19
C ILE A 310 0.47 14.09 -0.04
N TRP A 311 1.18 13.80 -1.14
CA TRP A 311 2.29 12.85 -1.19
C TRP A 311 3.64 13.53 -0.92
N ASN A 312 3.67 14.86 -0.98
CA ASN A 312 4.83 15.61 -0.52
C ASN A 312 4.92 15.53 1.01
N PRO A 313 6.05 15.04 1.57
CA PRO A 313 6.19 14.81 3.00
C PRO A 313 6.03 16.11 3.83
N VAL A 314 6.48 17.24 3.31
CA VAL A 314 6.40 18.54 3.99
C VAL A 314 4.96 19.04 4.00
N ASP A 315 4.26 18.97 2.87
CA ASP A 315 2.86 19.39 2.74
C ASP A 315 1.93 18.52 3.62
N ASN A 316 2.18 17.22 3.66
CA ASN A 316 1.43 16.28 4.50
C ASN A 316 1.59 16.61 6.00
N ILE A 317 2.83 16.92 6.44
CA ILE A 317 3.09 17.37 7.82
C ILE A 317 2.40 18.72 8.09
N ILE A 318 2.45 19.67 7.14
CA ILE A 318 1.78 20.97 7.26
C ILE A 318 0.28 20.77 7.54
N ALA A 319 -0.40 19.97 6.72
CA ALA A 319 -1.83 19.74 6.87
C ALA A 319 -2.16 18.98 8.17
N GLY A 320 -1.40 17.92 8.49
CA GLY A 320 -1.59 17.14 9.71
C GLY A 320 -1.39 17.94 10.99
N VAL A 321 -0.37 18.80 11.05
CA VAL A 321 -0.12 19.69 12.20
C VAL A 321 -1.22 20.73 12.33
N ARG A 322 -1.66 21.38 11.23
CA ARG A 322 -2.76 22.35 11.29
C ARG A 322 -4.07 21.71 11.74
N TYR A 323 -4.36 20.49 11.30
CA TYR A 323 -5.49 19.71 11.79
C TYR A 323 -5.38 19.44 13.30
N ALA A 324 -4.23 18.93 13.76
CA ALA A 324 -4.00 18.63 15.17
C ALA A 324 -4.13 19.88 16.07
N VAL A 325 -3.58 21.02 15.63
CA VAL A 325 -3.70 22.28 16.36
C VAL A 325 -5.14 22.79 16.38
N SER A 326 -5.86 22.70 15.25
CA SER A 326 -7.28 23.09 15.17
C SER A 326 -8.16 22.23 16.08
N ARG A 327 -7.94 20.91 16.09
CA ARG A 327 -8.80 19.95 16.78
C ARG A 327 -8.48 19.78 18.26
N TYR A 328 -7.19 19.80 18.64
CA TYR A 328 -6.71 19.50 20.00
C TYR A 328 -5.94 20.66 20.65
N GLY A 329 -5.78 21.78 19.94
CA GLY A 329 -5.11 22.97 20.46
C GLY A 329 -3.58 22.85 20.55
N SER A 330 -2.96 21.71 20.23
CA SER A 330 -1.51 21.47 20.08
C SER A 330 -1.28 20.04 19.56
N VAL A 331 -0.18 19.80 18.85
CA VAL A 331 0.20 18.42 18.45
C VAL A 331 0.45 17.53 19.67
N SER A 332 0.97 18.06 20.77
CA SER A 332 1.19 17.29 22.01
C SER A 332 -0.09 16.91 22.76
N ASN A 333 -1.26 17.37 22.29
CA ASN A 333 -2.56 17.05 22.86
C ASN A 333 -3.31 15.98 22.04
N VAL A 334 -2.70 15.48 20.97
CA VAL A 334 -3.27 14.41 20.16
C VAL A 334 -3.42 13.14 21.04
N PRO A 335 -4.59 12.49 21.02
CA PRO A 335 -4.82 11.24 21.76
C PRO A 335 -3.71 10.21 21.48
N GLY A 336 -3.27 9.48 22.51
CA GLY A 336 -2.19 8.50 22.37
C GLY A 336 -0.76 9.00 22.64
N LEU A 337 -0.54 10.32 22.73
CA LEU A 337 0.75 10.90 23.14
C LEU A 337 0.88 11.13 24.65
N ARG A 338 -0.22 11.04 25.42
CA ARG A 338 -0.26 11.36 26.86
C ARG A 338 -0.42 10.17 27.82
N GLY A 339 -0.27 8.94 27.34
CA GLY A 339 -0.21 7.73 28.18
C GLY A 339 -1.24 6.66 27.82
N ASN A 340 -0.75 5.41 27.76
CA ASN A 340 -1.40 4.13 27.47
C ASN A 340 -2.23 4.03 26.17
N GLY A 341 -1.52 3.73 25.08
CA GLY A 341 -2.08 3.28 23.81
C GLY A 341 -2.24 4.40 22.81
N TYR A 342 -1.50 4.35 21.70
CA TYR A 342 -1.76 5.22 20.56
C TYR A 342 -3.11 4.87 19.96
N VAL A 343 -4.05 5.81 19.96
CA VAL A 343 -5.31 5.71 19.22
C VAL A 343 -5.19 6.76 18.13
N GLY A 344 -4.87 6.30 16.92
CA GLY A 344 -4.79 7.13 15.72
C GLY A 344 -6.12 7.83 15.42
N TYR A 345 -6.08 8.73 14.43
CA TYR A 345 -7.23 9.53 14.01
C TYR A 345 -8.37 8.73 13.37
#